data_AF-A0A354B265-F1
#
_entry.id   AF-A0A354B265-F1
#
_cell.length_a   1.000
_cell.length_b   1.000
_cell.length_c   1.000
_cell.angle_alpha   90.00
_cell.angle_beta   90.00
_cell.angle_gamma   90.00
#
_symmetry.space_group_name_H-M   'P 1'
#
loop_
_entity.id
_entity.type
_entity.pdbx_description
1 polymer ?
#
loop_
_entity_poly.entity_id
_entity_poly.type
_entity_poly.pdbx_seq_one_letter_code
_entity_poly.pdbx_strand_id
1 'polypeptide(L)'
;MEAAWIVGQRPAAAELPLRVYGAGISRSLVEQVSRARRLPVEAAGCVELADVVLSVRQQLGRDPHVRRQAQELGIPILVIKSASMPQIQRGLERLLDRRQPQNRDLVPQAPGGDADDDLAALEECRLAVEQVVLPQGQPVELLPRSERVRRLQAELAAHYRLRSADFGRGPERRLRVFPA
;
A
#
# COMPACT_ATOMS: atom_id res chain seq x y z
N MET A 1 6.85 -57.38 2.82
CA MET A 1 5.84 -57.19 3.88
C MET A 1 6.30 -56.03 4.74
N GLU A 2 6.34 -54.80 4.21
CA GLU A 2 5.19 -53.89 4.05
C GLU A 2 4.39 -53.70 5.33
N ALA A 3 4.56 -52.54 5.95
CA ALA A 3 3.47 -51.67 6.39
C ALA A 3 4.06 -50.28 6.68
N ALA A 4 3.78 -49.36 5.76
CA ALA A 4 4.04 -47.94 5.90
C ALA A 4 2.79 -47.22 6.46
N TRP A 5 2.97 -45.93 6.76
CA TRP A 5 1.94 -44.90 7.02
C TRP A 5 1.30 -44.97 8.44
N ILE A 6 1.08 -43.90 9.21
CA ILE A 6 0.88 -42.48 8.92
C ILE A 6 1.43 -41.68 10.13
N VAL A 7 2.42 -40.81 9.91
CA VAL A 7 2.69 -39.67 10.81
C VAL A 7 1.44 -38.81 10.80
N GLY A 8 0.79 -38.68 11.95
CA GLY A 8 -0.37 -37.81 12.13
C GLY A 8 -0.05 -36.41 11.65
N GLN A 9 -0.55 -36.05 10.47
CA GLN A 9 -0.66 -34.67 10.04
C GLN A 9 -1.55 -33.98 11.06
N ARG A 10 -0.95 -33.14 11.92
CA ARG A 10 -1.70 -32.03 12.52
C ARG A 10 -2.31 -31.27 11.34
N PRO A 11 -3.65 -31.08 11.28
CA PRO A 11 -4.21 -30.20 10.26
C PRO A 11 -3.51 -28.86 10.42
N ALA A 12 -2.94 -28.35 9.32
CA ALA A 12 -2.48 -26.97 9.25
C ALA A 12 -3.59 -26.13 9.86
N ALA A 13 -3.29 -25.38 10.92
CA ALA A 13 -4.26 -24.56 11.62
C ALA A 13 -5.07 -23.82 10.56
N ALA A 14 -6.37 -24.07 10.48
CA ALA A 14 -7.23 -23.40 9.53
C ALA A 14 -7.01 -21.90 9.76
N GLU A 15 -6.31 -21.23 8.85
CA GLU A 15 -6.01 -19.82 8.98
C GLU A 15 -7.37 -19.10 9.01
N LEU A 16 -7.79 -18.70 10.22
CA LEU A 16 -9.06 -18.01 10.41
C LEU A 16 -9.08 -16.82 9.43
N PRO A 17 -10.18 -16.54 8.72
CA PRO A 17 -10.21 -15.44 7.77
C PRO A 17 -9.88 -14.12 8.48
N LEU A 18 -9.18 -13.22 7.78
CA LEU A 18 -8.89 -11.89 8.27
C LEU A 18 -10.19 -11.07 8.24
N ARG A 19 -10.60 -10.52 9.39
CA ARG A 19 -11.81 -9.71 9.50
C ARG A 19 -11.51 -8.25 9.18
N VAL A 20 -12.14 -7.72 8.13
CA VAL A 20 -11.87 -6.37 7.61
C VAL A 20 -13.11 -5.50 7.72
N TYR A 21 -13.02 -4.37 8.41
CA TYR A 21 -14.06 -3.33 8.40
C TYR A 21 -13.79 -2.32 7.28
N GLY A 22 -14.78 -2.09 6.41
CA GLY A 22 -14.68 -1.16 5.29
C GLY A 22 -15.18 0.25 5.64
N ALA A 23 -14.27 1.18 5.93
CA ALA A 23 -14.62 2.58 6.16
C ALA A 23 -14.80 3.32 4.81
N GLY A 24 -16.05 3.63 4.48
CA GLY A 24 -16.40 4.19 3.16
C GLY A 24 -16.27 3.19 2.01
N ILE A 25 -16.27 1.89 2.33
CA ILE A 25 -16.25 0.78 1.37
C ILE A 25 -17.41 -0.14 1.74
N SER A 26 -18.28 -0.47 0.79
CA SER A 26 -19.42 -1.33 1.09
C SER A 26 -18.97 -2.74 1.43
N ARG A 27 -19.66 -3.36 2.40
CA ARG A 27 -19.49 -4.76 2.78
C ARG A 27 -19.56 -5.70 1.57
N SER A 28 -20.55 -5.49 0.70
CA SER A 28 -20.75 -6.26 -0.53
C SER A 28 -19.54 -6.25 -1.46
N LEU A 29 -18.82 -5.12 -1.51
CA LEU A 29 -17.67 -4.96 -2.39
C LEU A 29 -16.43 -5.69 -1.84
N VAL A 30 -16.24 -5.65 -0.52
CA VAL A 30 -15.22 -6.46 0.16
C VAL A 30 -15.50 -7.95 -0.09
N GLU A 31 -16.73 -8.41 0.16
CA GLU A 31 -17.14 -9.80 -0.05
C GLU A 31 -16.99 -10.25 -1.51
N GLN A 32 -17.36 -9.39 -2.46
CA GLN A 32 -17.24 -9.66 -3.89
C GLN A 32 -15.77 -9.84 -4.29
N VAL A 33 -14.88 -8.96 -3.83
CA VAL A 33 -13.44 -9.05 -4.12
C VAL A 33 -12.82 -10.28 -3.46
N SER A 34 -13.16 -10.55 -2.18
CA SER A 34 -12.71 -11.73 -1.46
C SER A 34 -13.10 -13.02 -2.19
N ARG A 35 -14.36 -13.12 -2.65
CA ARG A 35 -14.86 -14.29 -3.40
C ARG A 35 -14.18 -14.41 -4.76
N ALA A 36 -14.05 -13.31 -5.51
CA ALA A 36 -13.47 -13.32 -6.85
C ALA A 36 -12.00 -13.78 -6.84
N ARG A 37 -11.26 -13.47 -5.79
CA ARG A 37 -9.84 -13.82 -5.62
C ARG A 37 -9.57 -14.96 -4.66
N ARG A 38 -10.63 -15.58 -4.10
CA ARG A 38 -10.55 -16.63 -3.08
C ARG A 38 -9.66 -16.24 -1.89
N LEU A 39 -9.73 -14.97 -1.48
CA LEU A 39 -8.96 -14.46 -0.34
C LEU A 39 -9.62 -14.92 0.97
N PRO A 40 -8.84 -15.35 1.98
CA PRO A 40 -9.35 -15.67 3.31
C PRO A 40 -9.66 -14.39 4.10
N VAL A 41 -10.64 -13.62 3.61
CA VAL A 41 -11.06 -12.33 4.18
C VAL A 41 -12.57 -12.34 4.40
N GLU A 42 -12.99 -11.92 5.58
CA GLU A 42 -14.39 -11.72 5.96
C GLU A 42 -14.66 -10.24 6.23
N ALA A 43 -15.80 -9.73 5.78
CA ALA A 43 -16.18 -8.35 6.04
C ALA A 43 -16.79 -8.23 7.45
N ALA A 44 -16.17 -7.43 8.31
CA ALA A 44 -16.67 -7.15 9.66
C ALA A 44 -17.80 -6.12 9.63
N GLY A 45 -18.82 -6.32 10.46
CA GLY A 45 -19.98 -5.42 10.56
C GLY A 45 -19.71 -4.11 11.29
N CYS A 46 -18.70 -4.11 12.17
CA CYS A 46 -18.31 -2.95 12.98
C CYS A 46 -16.81 -3.02 13.29
N VAL A 47 -16.26 -1.92 13.81
CA VAL A 47 -14.81 -1.78 14.06
C VAL A 47 -14.37 -2.75 15.16
N GLU A 48 -15.18 -2.97 16.18
CA GLU A 48 -14.91 -3.82 17.34
C GLU A 48 -14.71 -5.30 16.99
N LEU A 49 -15.28 -5.75 15.87
CA LEU A 49 -15.19 -7.13 15.40
C LEU A 49 -14.10 -7.32 14.33
N ALA A 50 -13.39 -6.26 13.97
CA ALA A 50 -12.40 -6.27 12.89
C ALA A 50 -10.99 -6.51 13.41
N ASP A 51 -10.20 -7.25 12.64
CA ASP A 51 -8.75 -7.34 12.83
C ASP A 51 -8.04 -6.09 12.24
N VAL A 52 -8.66 -5.45 11.25
CA VAL A 52 -8.13 -4.27 10.56
C VAL A 52 -9.24 -3.45 9.90
N VAL A 53 -9.03 -2.13 9.82
CA VAL A 53 -9.88 -1.20 9.06
C VAL A 53 -9.26 -0.93 7.69
N LEU A 54 -10.04 -1.10 6.62
CA LEU A 54 -9.70 -0.65 5.27
C LEU A 54 -10.51 0.60 4.94
N SER A 55 -9.85 1.72 4.69
CA SER A 55 -10.50 3.01 4.43
C SER A 55 -10.05 3.61 3.11
N VAL A 56 -10.93 4.32 2.40
CA VAL A 56 -10.46 5.23 1.32
C VAL A 56 -9.96 6.55 1.91
N ARG A 57 -8.94 7.16 1.29
CA ARG A 57 -8.30 8.41 1.77
C ARG A 57 -9.29 9.55 1.97
N GLN A 58 -10.25 9.70 1.06
CA GLN A 58 -11.24 10.78 1.11
C GLN A 58 -12.29 10.61 2.23
N GLN A 59 -12.42 9.41 2.80
CA GLN A 59 -13.45 9.10 3.80
C GLN A 59 -12.89 9.05 5.23
N LEU A 60 -11.59 8.75 5.40
CA LEU A 60 -10.96 8.74 6.73
C LEU A 60 -10.98 10.12 7.42
N GLY A 61 -10.98 11.21 6.65
CA GLY A 61 -11.13 12.57 7.18
C GLY A 61 -12.58 12.96 7.48
N ARG A 62 -13.57 12.25 6.93
CA ARG A 62 -15.00 12.54 7.07
C ARG A 62 -15.66 11.76 8.20
N ASP A 63 -15.07 10.64 8.59
CA ASP A 63 -15.55 9.82 9.70
C ASP A 63 -14.51 9.79 10.85
N PRO A 64 -14.47 10.84 11.70
CA PRO A 64 -13.56 10.89 12.84
C PRO A 64 -13.90 9.86 13.92
N HIS A 65 -15.12 9.30 13.92
CA HIS A 65 -15.55 8.30 14.88
C HIS A 65 -14.84 6.97 14.62
N VAL A 66 -14.88 6.47 13.39
CA VAL A 66 -14.18 5.23 13.00
C VAL A 66 -12.68 5.32 13.30
N ARG A 67 -12.05 6.47 13.01
CA ARG A 67 -10.63 6.68 13.30
C ARG A 67 -10.33 6.62 14.79
N ARG A 68 -11.13 7.31 15.61
CA ARG A 68 -10.96 7.34 17.07
C ARG A 68 -11.14 5.95 17.66
N GLN A 69 -12.20 5.27 17.24
CA GLN A 69 -12.54 3.94 17.73
C GLN A 69 -11.46 2.90 17.38
N ALA A 70 -10.95 2.91 16.15
CA ALA A 70 -9.85 2.04 15.76
C ALA A 70 -8.57 2.35 16.57
N GLN A 71 -8.29 3.62 16.88
CA GLN A 71 -7.17 4.01 17.74
C GLN A 71 -7.34 3.50 19.18
N GLU A 72 -8.53 3.68 19.77
CA GLU A 72 -8.86 3.22 21.13
C GLU A 72 -8.74 1.69 21.28
N LEU A 73 -9.12 0.95 20.23
CA LEU A 73 -9.06 -0.51 20.19
C LEU A 73 -7.72 -1.07 19.71
N GLY A 74 -6.77 -0.20 19.32
CA GLY A 74 -5.48 -0.62 18.76
C GLY A 74 -5.58 -1.34 17.41
N ILE A 75 -6.68 -1.15 16.69
CA ILE A 75 -6.94 -1.79 15.40
C ILE A 75 -6.24 -1.00 14.29
N PRO A 76 -5.38 -1.63 13.47
CA PRO A 76 -4.68 -0.95 12.40
C PRO A 76 -5.64 -0.40 11.34
N ILE A 77 -5.28 0.71 10.70
CA ILE A 77 -6.02 1.30 9.59
C ILE A 77 -5.14 1.30 8.35
N LEU A 78 -5.58 0.60 7.29
CA LEU A 78 -5.00 0.68 5.96
C LEU A 78 -5.82 1.65 5.11
N VAL A 79 -5.13 2.62 4.50
CA VAL A 79 -5.76 3.61 3.62
C VAL A 79 -5.48 3.29 2.15
N ILE A 80 -6.51 3.26 1.32
CA ILE A 80 -6.45 3.08 -0.14
C ILE A 80 -6.90 4.34 -0.87
N LYS A 81 -6.51 4.47 -2.15
CA LYS A 81 -6.72 5.70 -2.95
C LYS A 81 -8.19 5.89 -3.35
N SER A 82 -8.89 4.81 -3.68
CA SER A 82 -10.30 4.83 -4.07
C SER A 82 -10.99 3.50 -3.75
N ALA A 83 -12.33 3.50 -3.77
CA ALA A 83 -13.14 2.30 -3.54
C ALA A 83 -13.32 1.46 -4.82
N SER A 84 -12.38 1.49 -5.76
CA SER A 84 -12.47 0.65 -6.97
C SER A 84 -12.08 -0.80 -6.66
N MET A 85 -12.66 -1.76 -7.37
CA MET A 85 -12.37 -3.19 -7.16
C MET A 85 -10.86 -3.52 -7.19
N PRO A 86 -10.05 -3.01 -8.15
CA PRO A 86 -8.61 -3.28 -8.16
C PRO A 86 -7.84 -2.66 -6.98
N GLN A 87 -8.34 -1.57 -6.39
CA GLN A 87 -7.73 -0.95 -5.21
C GLN A 87 -8.05 -1.72 -3.93
N ILE A 88 -9.31 -2.13 -3.79
CA ILE A 88 -9.76 -2.93 -2.67
C ILE A 88 -9.04 -4.28 -2.68
N GLN A 89 -8.97 -4.93 -3.85
CA GLN A 89 -8.23 -6.19 -4.01
C GLN A 89 -6.79 -6.09 -3.52
N ARG A 90 -6.04 -5.11 -4.05
CA ARG A 90 -4.64 -4.89 -3.64
C ARG A 90 -4.54 -4.56 -2.16
N GLY A 91 -5.48 -3.80 -1.62
CA GLY A 91 -5.56 -3.51 -0.19
C GLY A 91 -5.70 -4.79 0.65
N LEU A 92 -6.61 -5.68 0.27
CA LEU A 92 -6.85 -6.95 0.96
C LEU A 92 -5.66 -7.91 0.87
N GLU A 93 -5.06 -8.07 -0.32
CA GLU A 93 -3.87 -8.92 -0.52
C GLU A 93 -2.71 -8.47 0.39
N ARG A 94 -2.46 -7.16 0.46
CA ARG A 94 -1.41 -6.59 1.33
C ARG A 94 -1.66 -6.82 2.82
N LEU A 95 -2.92 -6.85 3.23
CA LEU A 95 -3.28 -7.13 4.62
C LEU A 95 -2.98 -8.59 4.98
N LEU A 96 -3.23 -9.49 4.04
CA LEU A 96 -2.91 -10.92 4.20
C LEU A 96 -1.42 -11.18 4.24
N ASP A 97 -0.64 -10.54 3.36
CA ASP A 97 0.83 -10.67 3.33
C ASP A 97 1.46 -10.24 4.66
N ARG A 98 0.91 -9.21 5.31
CA ARG A 98 1.40 -8.73 6.63
C ARG A 98 1.05 -9.66 7.78
N ARG A 99 0.02 -10.50 7.62
CA ARG A 99 -0.41 -11.43 8.66
C ARG A 99 0.49 -12.67 8.72
N GLN A 100 1.25 -12.96 7.68
CA GLN A 100 2.21 -14.07 7.67
C GLN A 100 3.41 -13.72 8.56
N PRO A 101 3.67 -14.48 9.64
CA PRO A 101 4.82 -14.27 10.50
C PRO A 101 6.07 -14.86 9.83
N GLN A 102 6.55 -14.23 8.77
CA GLN A 102 7.87 -14.51 8.22
C GLN A 102 8.84 -13.46 8.77
N ASN A 103 9.51 -13.82 9.85
CA ASN A 103 10.84 -13.37 10.25
C ASN A 103 11.24 -11.97 9.71
N ARG A 104 10.78 -10.90 10.36
CA ARG A 104 11.19 -9.53 10.03
C ARG A 104 11.74 -8.82 11.26
N ASP A 105 13.01 -9.09 11.55
CA ASP A 105 13.94 -8.02 11.93
C ASP A 105 14.03 -7.04 10.74
N LEU A 106 13.02 -6.20 10.51
CA LEU A 106 13.06 -5.22 9.43
C LEU A 106 12.42 -3.91 9.88
N VAL A 107 13.25 -2.87 9.85
CA VAL A 107 13.00 -1.51 9.34
C VAL A 107 11.53 -1.20 9.06
N PRO A 108 10.98 -0.06 9.53
CA PRO A 108 9.61 0.34 9.22
C PRO A 108 9.42 0.39 7.70
N GLN A 109 8.88 -0.68 7.12
CA GLN A 109 8.49 -0.69 5.73
C GLN A 109 7.19 0.09 5.67
N ALA A 110 7.32 1.33 5.23
CA ALA A 110 6.18 2.16 4.85
C ALA A 110 5.24 1.30 3.98
N PRO A 111 3.94 1.27 4.29
CA PRO A 111 3.04 0.30 3.74
C PRO A 111 2.94 0.47 2.23
N GLY A 112 3.45 -0.53 1.48
CA GLY A 112 3.60 -0.56 0.02
C GLY A 112 2.41 -0.15 -0.85
N GLY A 113 2.41 1.08 -1.37
CA GLY A 113 1.53 1.49 -2.45
C GLY A 113 2.10 1.17 -3.83
N ASP A 114 2.98 0.18 -3.97
CA ASP A 114 4.00 0.15 -5.03
C ASP A 114 3.49 0.58 -6.43
N ALA A 115 2.57 -0.11 -7.09
CA ALA A 115 2.19 0.28 -8.46
C ALA A 115 1.46 1.64 -8.59
N ASP A 116 0.65 2.01 -7.60
CA ASP A 116 -0.16 3.25 -7.65
C ASP A 116 0.60 4.47 -7.12
N ASP A 117 1.49 4.23 -6.15
CA ASP A 117 2.45 5.19 -5.64
C ASP A 117 3.56 5.43 -6.67
N ASP A 118 3.98 4.40 -7.40
CA ASP A 118 4.86 4.52 -8.57
C ASP A 118 4.22 5.40 -9.64
N LEU A 119 2.98 5.11 -10.02
CA LEU A 119 2.29 5.89 -11.05
C LEU A 119 2.14 7.35 -10.62
N ALA A 120 1.75 7.60 -9.37
CA ALA A 120 1.65 8.96 -8.83
C ALA A 120 3.02 9.66 -8.78
N ALA A 121 4.08 8.95 -8.41
CA ALA A 121 5.43 9.50 -8.33
C ALA A 121 6.03 9.76 -9.73
N LEU A 122 5.72 8.92 -10.71
CA LEU A 122 6.12 9.13 -12.10
C LEU A 122 5.34 10.28 -12.73
N GLU A 123 4.05 10.40 -12.43
CA GLU A 123 3.23 11.53 -12.87
C GLU A 123 3.74 12.85 -12.27
N GLU A 124 4.09 12.86 -10.97
CA GLU A 124 4.75 13.99 -10.32
C GLU A 124 6.05 14.40 -11.04
N CYS A 125 6.93 13.43 -11.33
CA CYS A 125 8.18 13.67 -12.04
C CYS A 125 7.94 14.23 -13.44
N ARG A 126 6.97 13.67 -14.18
CA ARG A 126 6.60 14.12 -15.53
C ARG A 126 6.11 15.56 -15.52
N LEU A 127 5.20 15.91 -14.59
CA LEU A 127 4.67 17.26 -14.45
C LEU A 127 5.77 18.25 -14.06
N ALA A 128 6.64 17.87 -13.13
CA ALA A 128 7.75 18.71 -12.71
C ALA A 128 8.72 19.02 -13.88
N VAL A 129 9.03 18.02 -14.70
CA VAL A 129 9.87 18.20 -15.90
C VAL A 129 9.18 19.10 -16.93
N GLU A 130 7.93 18.78 -17.30
CA GLU A 130 7.23 19.44 -18.41
C GLU A 130 6.73 20.85 -18.07
N GLN A 131 6.46 21.14 -16.80
CA GLN A 131 5.89 22.43 -16.39
C GLN A 131 6.89 23.36 -15.71
N VAL A 132 7.97 22.81 -15.14
CA VAL A 132 8.95 23.60 -14.38
C VAL A 132 10.33 23.50 -15.02
N VAL A 133 10.92 22.30 -15.10
CA VAL A 133 12.34 22.18 -15.48
C VAL A 133 12.60 22.65 -16.91
N LEU A 134 11.80 22.18 -17.88
CA LEU A 134 11.98 22.55 -19.28
C LEU A 134 11.50 23.99 -19.59
N PRO A 135 10.30 24.44 -19.15
CA PRO A 135 9.84 25.77 -19.51
C PRO A 135 10.52 26.90 -18.73
N GLN A 136 10.87 26.66 -17.47
CA GLN A 136 11.38 27.71 -16.57
C GLN A 136 12.90 27.62 -16.39
N GLY A 137 13.54 26.52 -16.81
CA GLY A 137 14.98 26.32 -16.64
C GLY A 137 15.38 26.20 -15.16
N GLN A 138 14.47 25.77 -14.30
CA GLN A 138 14.70 25.71 -12.86
C GLN A 138 14.83 24.28 -12.34
N PRO A 139 15.76 24.01 -11.42
CA PRO A 139 15.84 22.71 -10.77
C PRO A 139 14.64 22.50 -9.84
N VAL A 140 14.11 21.28 -9.81
CA VAL A 140 12.94 20.92 -9.01
C VAL A 140 13.25 19.74 -8.08
N GLU A 141 12.85 19.84 -6.82
CA GLU A 141 12.91 18.75 -5.86
C GLU A 141 11.54 18.06 -5.81
N LEU A 142 11.55 16.74 -6.03
CA LEU A 142 10.36 15.92 -5.89
C LEU A 142 10.12 15.55 -4.43
N LEU A 143 8.95 15.00 -4.13
CA LEU A 143 8.62 14.48 -2.82
C LEU A 143 9.59 13.34 -2.40
N PRO A 144 9.81 13.12 -1.09
CA PRO A 144 10.53 11.95 -0.60
C PRO A 144 9.86 10.66 -1.03
N ARG A 145 10.65 9.72 -1.56
CA ARG A 145 10.19 8.44 -2.13
C ARG A 145 11.12 7.30 -1.78
N SER A 146 10.64 6.06 -1.94
CA SER A 146 11.49 4.86 -1.81
C SER A 146 12.59 4.83 -2.86
N GLU A 147 13.67 4.08 -2.62
CA GLU A 147 14.78 3.98 -3.56
C GLU A 147 14.35 3.47 -4.95
N ARG A 148 13.46 2.48 -4.98
CA ARG A 148 12.92 1.93 -6.22
C ARG A 148 12.21 2.99 -7.06
N VAL A 149 11.35 3.82 -6.43
CA VAL A 149 10.63 4.91 -7.11
C VAL A 149 11.60 5.97 -7.61
N ARG A 150 12.59 6.37 -6.81
CA ARG A 150 13.58 7.39 -7.24
C ARG A 150 14.41 6.92 -8.44
N ARG A 151 14.69 5.62 -8.56
CA ARG A 151 15.33 5.04 -9.76
C ARG A 151 14.44 5.19 -10.99
N LEU A 152 13.14 4.85 -10.89
CA LEU A 152 12.18 5.02 -12.00
C LEU A 152 12.03 6.50 -12.41
N GLN A 153 11.98 7.41 -11.44
CA GLN A 153 11.95 8.86 -11.71
C GLN A 153 13.24 9.36 -12.37
N ALA A 154 14.40 8.84 -11.95
CA ALA A 154 15.68 9.17 -12.57
C ALA A 154 15.77 8.65 -14.01
N GLU A 155 15.28 7.44 -14.27
CA GLU A 155 15.14 6.88 -15.62
C GLU A 155 14.25 7.77 -16.49
N LEU A 156 13.10 8.20 -15.97
CA LEU A 156 12.21 9.13 -16.68
C LEU A 156 12.91 10.45 -16.99
N ALA A 157 13.58 11.09 -16.03
CA ALA A 157 14.32 12.32 -16.24
C ALA A 157 15.42 12.16 -17.32
N ALA A 158 16.10 11.00 -17.34
CA ALA A 158 17.10 10.68 -18.36
C ALA A 158 16.51 10.58 -19.78
N HIS A 159 15.25 10.14 -19.95
CA HIS A 159 14.58 10.14 -21.25
C HIS A 159 14.40 11.57 -21.81
N TYR A 160 14.23 12.56 -20.93
CA TYR A 160 14.23 13.98 -21.28
C TYR A 160 15.64 14.58 -21.38
N ARG A 161 16.70 13.76 -21.27
CA ARG A 161 18.12 14.18 -21.27
C ARG A 161 18.48 15.12 -20.12
N LEU A 162 17.75 15.04 -19.00
CA LEU A 162 17.99 15.85 -17.81
C LEU A 162 18.87 15.11 -16.82
N ARG A 163 19.67 15.87 -16.06
CA ARG A 163 20.47 15.32 -14.94
C ARG A 163 19.60 15.23 -13.69
N SER A 164 19.81 14.20 -12.87
CA SER A 164 19.13 14.05 -11.58
C SER A 164 20.11 13.58 -10.49
N ALA A 165 19.82 13.92 -9.23
CA ALA A 165 20.59 13.46 -8.07
C ALA A 165 19.69 13.27 -6.85
N ASP A 166 20.07 12.32 -6.00
CA ASP A 166 19.40 12.03 -4.72
C ASP A 166 19.88 13.00 -3.62
N PHE A 167 18.94 13.53 -2.85
CA PHE A 167 19.19 14.38 -1.68
C PHE A 167 18.44 13.87 -0.45
N GLY A 168 18.91 14.21 0.75
CA GLY A 168 18.31 13.79 2.02
C GLY A 168 18.91 12.51 2.60
N ARG A 169 18.37 12.05 3.74
CA ARG A 169 18.83 10.84 4.45
C ARG A 169 17.64 10.00 4.92
N GLY A 170 17.81 8.68 4.91
CA GLY A 170 16.79 7.73 5.37
C GLY A 170 15.44 7.93 4.65
N PRO A 171 14.32 8.09 5.38
CA PRO A 171 12.98 8.23 4.78
C PRO A 171 12.77 9.56 4.04
N GLU A 172 13.59 10.58 4.31
CA GLU A 172 13.50 11.91 3.68
C GLU A 172 14.31 12.02 2.38
N ARG A 173 14.76 10.87 1.83
CA ARG A 173 15.49 10.84 0.56
C ARG A 173 14.55 11.14 -0.61
N ARG A 174 14.94 12.11 -1.44
CA ARG A 174 14.18 12.60 -2.60
C ARG A 174 15.07 12.84 -3.81
N LEU A 175 14.47 12.82 -5.00
CA LEU A 175 15.17 13.09 -6.24
C LEU A 175 15.06 14.58 -6.59
N ARG A 176 16.16 15.19 -7.02
CA ARG A 176 16.18 16.53 -7.61
C ARG A 176 16.53 16.41 -9.09
N VAL A 177 15.74 17.05 -9.94
CA VAL A 177 15.94 17.11 -11.39
C VAL A 177 16.47 18.49 -11.76
N PHE A 178 17.47 18.54 -12.65
CA PHE A 178 18.16 19.76 -13.06
C PHE A 178 17.90 20.06 -14.53
N PRO A 179 17.84 21.35 -14.92
CA PRO A 179 17.83 21.76 -16.32
C PRO A 179 19.14 21.32 -17.01
N ALA A 180 19.07 21.18 -18.35
CA ALA A 180 20.20 20.75 -19.19
C ALA A 180 21.41 21.68 -19.04
#